data_AF-A0A537D5S2-F1
#
_entry.id   AF-A0A537D5S2-F1
#
_cell.length_a   1.000
_cell.length_b   1.000
_cell.length_c   1.000
_cell.angle_alpha   90.00
_cell.angle_beta   90.00
_cell.angle_gamma   90.00
#
_symmetry.space_group_name_H-M   'P 1'
#
loop_
_entity.id
_entity.type
_entity.pdbx_description
1 polymer ?
#
loop_
_entity_poly.entity_id
_entity_poly.type
_entity_poly.pdbx_seq_one_letter_code
_entity_poly.pdbx_strand_id
1 'polypeptide(L)'
;MKLLSINVGLPREVEWRGKAVRTSIFKAPVPGRVRVMRLNVDGDRQSDLSVHGGTDKAVYAYSSEHYAFWRNRPDMVKRFLRSGRTGFYLAVLREGDIGAGDSIDLVAGDDHHITVADVVALYAADAANQDLLRRASELSALPESWRQYFRERLWQPDE
;
A
#
# COMPACT_ATOMS: atom_id res chain seq x y z
N MET A 1 8.74 5.64 -15.29
CA MET A 1 9.34 4.74 -14.26
C MET A 1 9.35 3.31 -14.79
N LYS A 2 9.96 2.31 -14.12
CA LYS A 2 9.95 0.91 -14.57
C LYS A 2 9.51 -0.05 -13.47
N LEU A 3 8.72 -1.05 -13.85
CA LEU A 3 8.36 -2.16 -12.98
C LEU A 3 9.51 -3.16 -12.91
N LEU A 4 10.15 -3.31 -11.75
CA LEU A 4 11.35 -4.15 -11.63
C LEU A 4 11.05 -5.63 -11.39
N SER A 5 10.00 -5.93 -10.62
CA SER A 5 9.60 -7.29 -10.30
C SER A 5 8.13 -7.33 -9.94
N ILE A 6 7.46 -8.42 -10.30
CA ILE A 6 6.12 -8.77 -9.82
C ILE A 6 6.28 -10.02 -8.97
N ASN A 7 5.84 -9.95 -7.72
CA ASN A 7 6.05 -11.01 -6.76
C ASN A 7 4.71 -11.52 -6.24
N VAL A 8 4.49 -12.82 -6.35
CA VAL A 8 3.25 -13.49 -5.91
C VAL A 8 3.56 -14.61 -4.94
N GLY A 9 2.57 -15.05 -4.18
CA GLY A 9 2.71 -16.16 -3.26
C GLY A 9 1.39 -16.54 -2.59
N LEU A 10 1.29 -17.80 -2.20
CA LEU A 10 0.16 -18.33 -1.47
C LEU A 10 0.41 -18.32 0.04
N PRO A 11 -0.64 -18.19 0.87
CA PRO A 11 -0.53 -18.33 2.31
C PRO A 11 0.15 -19.64 2.70
N ARG A 12 1.09 -19.56 3.63
CA ARG A 12 1.78 -20.72 4.20
C ARG A 12 1.88 -20.60 5.71
N GLU A 13 2.03 -21.73 6.37
CA GLU A 13 2.32 -21.77 7.80
C GLU A 13 3.83 -21.62 8.04
N VAL A 14 4.19 -20.81 9.03
CA VAL A 14 5.55 -20.66 9.51
C VAL A 14 5.57 -20.72 11.03
N GLU A 15 6.69 -21.16 11.59
CA GLU A 15 6.91 -21.04 13.02
C GLU A 15 7.46 -19.64 13.34
N TRP A 16 6.78 -18.93 14.24
CA TRP A 16 7.22 -17.64 14.75
C TRP A 16 7.12 -17.62 16.28
N ARG A 17 8.27 -17.49 16.95
CA ARG A 17 8.37 -17.50 18.43
C ARG A 17 7.67 -18.72 19.06
N GLY A 18 7.87 -19.90 18.47
CA GLY A 18 7.28 -21.16 18.94
C GLY A 18 5.77 -21.31 18.67
N LYS A 19 5.17 -20.46 17.83
CA LYS A 19 3.77 -20.55 17.43
C LYS A 19 3.64 -20.73 15.91
N ALA A 20 2.74 -21.60 15.48
CA ALA A 20 2.35 -21.68 14.08
C ALA A 20 1.56 -20.42 13.69
N VAL A 21 2.03 -19.73 12.65
CA VAL A 21 1.41 -18.52 12.10
C VAL A 21 1.19 -18.72 10.61
N ARG A 22 -0.06 -18.58 10.17
CA ARG A 22 -0.39 -18.54 8.74
C ARG A 22 -0.13 -17.14 8.20
N THR A 23 0.76 -17.02 7.22
CA THR A 23 1.17 -15.73 6.65
C THR A 23 1.27 -15.79 5.13
N SER A 24 1.12 -14.64 4.49
CA SER A 24 1.29 -14.46 3.04
C SER A 24 2.44 -13.51 2.71
N ILE A 25 3.30 -13.19 3.67
CA ILE A 25 4.37 -12.21 3.45
C ILE A 25 5.46 -12.70 2.48
N PHE A 26 5.58 -14.02 2.31
CA PHE A 26 6.57 -14.61 1.42
C PHE A 26 6.05 -14.66 0.00
N LYS A 27 6.66 -13.84 -0.86
CA LYS A 27 6.37 -13.74 -2.28
C LYS A 27 7.64 -14.03 -3.07
N ALA A 28 7.48 -14.60 -4.26
CA ALA A 28 8.57 -14.88 -5.19
C ALA A 28 8.32 -14.18 -6.53
N PRO A 29 9.36 -13.75 -7.26
CA PRO A 29 9.20 -13.14 -8.56
C PRO A 29 8.58 -14.13 -9.55
N VAL A 30 7.65 -13.65 -10.37
CA VAL A 30 7.06 -14.43 -11.46
C VAL A 30 7.87 -14.23 -12.74
N PRO A 31 8.26 -15.31 -13.45
CA PRO A 31 8.87 -15.18 -14.77
C PRO A 31 7.82 -14.79 -15.81
N GLY A 32 8.14 -13.79 -16.64
CA GLY A 32 7.26 -13.37 -17.74
C GLY A 32 6.13 -12.44 -17.31
N ARG A 33 5.05 -12.42 -18.11
CA ARG A 33 3.86 -11.61 -17.85
C ARG A 33 2.88 -12.36 -16.96
N VAL A 34 2.16 -11.64 -16.12
CA VAL A 34 1.12 -12.17 -15.23
C VAL A 34 -0.11 -11.28 -15.26
N ARG A 35 -1.27 -11.91 -15.18
CA ARG A 35 -2.57 -11.25 -15.15
C ARG A 35 -2.79 -10.57 -13.80
N VAL A 36 -3.20 -9.31 -13.85
CA VAL A 36 -3.65 -8.52 -12.70
C VAL A 36 -5.16 -8.34 -12.82
N MET A 37 -5.87 -8.81 -11.80
CA MET A 37 -7.33 -8.76 -11.71
C MET A 37 -7.78 -7.74 -10.67
N ARG A 38 -9.08 -7.46 -10.61
CA ARG A 38 -9.66 -6.50 -9.65
C ARG A 38 -9.35 -6.78 -8.19
N LEU A 39 -9.11 -8.03 -7.81
CA LEU A 39 -8.89 -8.44 -6.42
C LEU A 39 -7.44 -8.83 -6.13
N ASN A 40 -6.70 -9.34 -7.12
CA ASN A 40 -5.32 -9.76 -6.93
C ASN A 40 -4.56 -9.96 -8.24
N VAL A 41 -3.26 -10.24 -8.11
CA VAL A 41 -2.42 -10.80 -9.18
C VAL A 41 -2.57 -12.32 -9.23
N ASP A 42 -2.58 -12.90 -10.43
CA ASP A 42 -2.63 -14.35 -10.59
C ASP A 42 -1.47 -15.05 -9.88
N GLY A 43 -1.79 -16.11 -9.14
CA GLY A 43 -0.84 -16.82 -8.28
C GLY A 43 -0.64 -16.20 -6.89
N ASP A 44 -1.30 -15.08 -6.58
CA ASP A 44 -1.23 -14.42 -5.28
C ASP A 44 -2.46 -14.66 -4.40
N ARG A 45 -2.27 -14.68 -3.08
CA ARG A 45 -3.38 -14.72 -2.10
C ARG A 45 -2.96 -14.14 -0.74
N GLN A 46 -3.91 -13.53 -0.03
CA GLN A 46 -3.74 -13.02 1.33
C GLN A 46 -4.30 -14.01 2.38
N SER A 47 -3.72 -13.99 3.58
CA SER A 47 -4.07 -14.89 4.68
C SER A 47 -5.14 -14.34 5.60
N ASP A 48 -5.28 -13.01 5.66
CA ASP A 48 -6.25 -12.30 6.48
C ASP A 48 -6.94 -11.22 5.66
N LEU A 49 -8.17 -11.50 5.24
CA LEU A 49 -8.99 -10.59 4.43
C LEU A 49 -9.77 -9.57 5.27
N SER A 50 -9.69 -9.62 6.60
CA SER A 50 -10.36 -8.63 7.45
C SER A 50 -9.69 -7.25 7.35
N VAL A 51 -8.37 -7.24 7.10
CA VAL A 51 -7.57 -6.01 7.01
C VAL A 51 -6.71 -5.92 5.73
N HIS A 52 -6.53 -7.02 4.99
CA HIS A 52 -5.82 -7.03 3.71
C HIS A 52 -6.73 -7.41 2.52
N GLY A 53 -6.25 -7.14 1.30
CA GLY A 53 -6.98 -7.45 0.08
C GLY A 53 -8.22 -6.59 -0.12
N GLY A 54 -9.10 -7.03 -1.02
CA GLY A 54 -10.22 -6.24 -1.53
C GLY A 54 -9.80 -5.34 -2.69
N THR A 55 -10.79 -4.70 -3.33
CA THR A 55 -10.59 -3.91 -4.55
C THR A 55 -9.67 -2.71 -4.35
N ASP A 56 -9.65 -2.15 -3.14
CA ASP A 56 -8.81 -1.00 -2.78
C ASP A 56 -7.37 -1.38 -2.45
N LYS A 57 -7.09 -2.69 -2.23
CA LYS A 57 -5.79 -3.22 -1.83
C LYS A 57 -5.38 -4.43 -2.67
N ALA A 58 -5.69 -4.37 -3.97
CA ALA A 58 -5.44 -5.47 -4.90
C ALA A 58 -3.94 -5.70 -5.14
N VAL A 59 -3.15 -4.63 -5.24
CA VAL A 59 -1.69 -4.71 -5.45
C VAL A 59 -0.97 -3.83 -4.43
N TYR A 60 0.09 -4.34 -3.81
CA TYR A 60 0.98 -3.55 -2.96
C TYR A 60 2.26 -3.19 -3.72
N ALA A 61 2.56 -1.89 -3.80
CA ALA A 61 3.74 -1.36 -4.46
C ALA A 61 4.78 -0.89 -3.42
N TYR A 62 6.06 -1.18 -3.72
CA TYR A 62 7.17 -0.81 -2.86
C TYR A 62 8.35 -0.30 -3.68
N SER A 63 8.93 0.84 -3.29
CA SER A 63 10.13 1.35 -3.97
C SER A 63 11.35 0.52 -3.61
N SER A 64 12.02 -0.02 -4.63
CA SER A 64 13.28 -0.77 -4.47
C SER A 64 14.40 0.08 -3.88
N GLU A 65 14.35 1.40 -4.05
CA GLU A 65 15.35 2.33 -3.53
C GLU A 65 15.41 2.29 -1.99
N HIS A 66 14.33 1.86 -1.33
CA HIS A 66 14.27 1.75 0.11
C HIS A 66 14.99 0.50 0.66
N TYR A 67 15.32 -0.49 -0.18
CA TYR A 67 15.99 -1.71 0.29
C TYR A 67 17.37 -1.44 0.87
N ALA A 68 18.12 -0.49 0.32
CA ALA A 68 19.43 -0.11 0.86
C ALA A 68 19.31 0.44 2.29
N PHE A 69 18.24 1.19 2.58
CA PHE A 69 17.97 1.74 3.91
C PHE A 69 17.61 0.65 4.93
N TRP A 70 16.84 -0.37 4.51
CA TRP A 70 16.38 -1.45 5.40
C TRP A 70 17.37 -2.60 5.58
N ARG A 71 18.35 -2.72 4.69
CA ARG A 71 19.38 -3.76 4.78
C ARG A 71 20.03 -3.71 6.17
N ASN A 72 20.09 -4.86 6.84
CA ASN A 72 20.70 -5.03 8.16
C ASN A 72 20.05 -4.17 9.27
N ARG A 73 18.76 -3.84 9.18
CA ARG A 73 18.01 -3.12 10.22
C ARG A 73 17.06 -4.04 10.99
N PRO A 74 17.49 -4.63 12.12
CA PRO A 74 16.61 -5.48 12.94
C PRO A 74 15.47 -4.69 13.60
N ASP A 75 15.59 -3.37 13.67
CA ASP A 75 14.56 -2.45 14.19
C ASP A 75 13.61 -1.90 13.11
N MET A 76 13.68 -2.44 11.87
CA MET A 76 12.85 -2.01 10.73
C MET A 76 11.38 -1.84 11.12
N VAL A 77 10.77 -2.85 11.75
CA VAL A 77 9.33 -2.82 12.10
C VAL A 77 9.00 -1.63 13.00
N LYS A 78 9.86 -1.31 13.97
CA LYS A 78 9.68 -0.18 14.90
C LYS A 78 9.85 1.18 14.21
N ARG A 79 10.48 1.21 13.04
CA ARG A 79 10.76 2.44 12.27
C ARG A 79 9.90 2.61 11.04
N PHE A 80 9.22 1.55 10.61
CA PHE A 80 8.58 1.48 9.29
C PHE A 80 7.69 2.70 9.02
N LEU A 81 6.68 2.94 9.87
CA LEU A 81 5.78 4.10 9.74
C LEU A 81 6.53 5.43 9.83
N ARG A 82 7.33 5.64 10.88
CA ARG A 82 8.09 6.89 11.08
C ARG A 82 9.09 7.20 9.97
N SER A 83 9.53 6.19 9.22
CA SER A 83 10.50 6.38 8.12
C SER A 83 9.88 6.94 6.84
N GLY A 84 8.54 6.93 6.73
CA GLY A 84 7.80 7.26 5.50
C GLY A 84 7.97 6.25 4.35
N ARG A 85 8.80 5.21 4.51
CA ARG A 85 9.11 4.22 3.47
C ARG A 85 8.12 3.06 3.49
N THR A 86 6.83 3.39 3.45
CA THR A 86 5.73 2.46 3.73
C THR A 86 5.24 1.70 2.50
N GLY A 87 5.65 2.12 1.29
CA GLY A 87 4.94 1.73 0.07
C GLY A 87 3.48 2.19 0.11
N PHE A 88 2.67 1.66 -0.82
CA PHE A 88 1.25 1.97 -0.92
C PHE A 88 0.50 0.86 -1.67
N TYR A 89 -0.83 0.86 -1.52
CA TYR A 89 -1.69 -0.05 -2.27
C TYR A 89 -2.24 0.63 -3.53
N LEU A 90 -2.57 -0.19 -4.52
CA LEU A 90 -3.19 0.18 -5.78
C LEU A 90 -4.47 -0.62 -5.97
N ALA A 91 -5.53 0.08 -6.35
CA ALA A 91 -6.72 -0.52 -6.94
C ALA A 91 -6.49 -0.80 -8.43
N VAL A 92 -7.16 -1.82 -8.97
CA VAL A 92 -7.04 -2.20 -10.38
C VAL A 92 -8.28 -1.70 -11.14
N LEU A 93 -8.11 -0.59 -11.88
CA LEU A 93 -9.19 0.01 -12.67
C LEU A 93 -9.49 -0.79 -13.93
N ARG A 94 -8.45 -1.33 -14.57
CA ARG A 94 -8.54 -2.16 -15.77
C ARG A 94 -7.65 -3.37 -15.59
N GLU A 95 -8.25 -4.54 -15.67
CA GLU A 95 -7.52 -5.80 -15.62
C GLU A 95 -6.66 -6.00 -16.88
N GLY A 96 -5.48 -6.58 -16.72
CA GLY A 96 -4.46 -6.62 -17.76
C GLY A 96 -3.31 -7.54 -17.41
N ASP A 97 -2.48 -7.84 -18.38
CA ASP A 97 -1.23 -8.57 -18.17
C ASP A 97 -0.09 -7.58 -18.04
N ILE A 98 0.76 -7.74 -17.02
CA ILE A 98 1.95 -6.91 -16.80
C ILE A 98 3.18 -7.81 -16.61
N GLY A 99 4.37 -7.28 -16.89
CA GLY A 99 5.64 -7.98 -16.72
C GLY A 99 6.74 -7.08 -16.15
N ALA A 100 7.75 -7.70 -15.55
CA ALA A 100 8.98 -6.98 -15.21
C ALA A 100 9.58 -6.34 -16.48
N GLY A 101 10.01 -5.08 -16.37
CA GLY A 101 10.50 -4.27 -17.47
C GLY A 101 9.47 -3.31 -18.09
N ASP A 102 8.17 -3.54 -17.86
CA ASP A 102 7.10 -2.64 -18.32
C ASP A 102 7.30 -1.21 -17.75
N SER A 103 6.91 -0.19 -18.53
CA SER A 103 6.91 1.19 -18.07
C SER A 103 5.78 1.43 -17.07
N ILE A 104 6.03 2.33 -16.12
CA ILE A 104 5.02 2.90 -15.25
C ILE A 104 4.97 4.38 -15.58
N ASP A 105 3.85 4.79 -16.17
CA ASP A 105 3.62 6.14 -16.69
C ASP A 105 2.47 6.78 -15.94
N LEU A 106 2.65 8.04 -15.54
CA LEU A 106 1.60 8.83 -14.90
C LEU A 106 0.65 9.33 -15.99
N VAL A 107 -0.57 8.78 -16.02
CA VAL A 107 -1.57 9.10 -17.05
C VAL A 107 -2.54 10.21 -16.61
N ALA A 108 -2.73 10.40 -15.31
CA ALA A 108 -3.59 11.42 -14.73
C ALA A 108 -3.09 11.78 -13.33
N GLY A 109 -3.22 13.05 -12.97
CA GLY A 109 -3.03 13.56 -11.62
C GLY A 109 -4.36 14.11 -11.08
N ASP A 110 -4.41 14.35 -9.79
CA ASP A 110 -5.54 14.95 -9.10
C ASP A 110 -5.13 16.32 -8.51
N ASP A 111 -6.07 17.26 -8.48
CA ASP A 111 -5.83 18.66 -8.11
C ASP A 111 -5.63 18.88 -6.59
N HIS A 112 -5.94 17.89 -5.75
CA HIS A 112 -5.72 18.00 -4.30
C HIS A 112 -4.23 17.95 -3.92
N HIS A 113 -3.36 17.54 -4.86
CA HIS A 113 -1.90 17.46 -4.71
C HIS A 113 -1.45 16.70 -3.45
N ILE A 114 -2.17 15.63 -3.11
CA ILE A 114 -1.88 14.78 -1.94
C ILE A 114 -0.93 13.65 -2.34
N THR A 115 0.18 13.53 -1.62
CA THR A 115 1.14 12.45 -1.81
C THR A 115 0.90 11.30 -0.82
N VAL A 116 1.50 10.14 -1.09
CA VAL A 116 1.54 9.02 -0.12
C VAL A 116 2.21 9.45 1.19
N ALA A 117 3.24 10.31 1.11
CA ALA A 117 3.95 10.81 2.29
C ALA A 117 3.03 11.67 3.17
N ASP A 118 2.17 12.48 2.57
CA ASP A 118 1.20 13.31 3.29
C ASP A 118 0.17 12.45 4.04
N VAL A 119 -0.36 11.41 3.39
CA VAL A 119 -1.30 10.46 4.01
C VAL A 119 -0.64 9.74 5.19
N VAL A 120 0.63 9.32 5.03
CA VAL A 120 1.41 8.70 6.12
C VAL A 120 1.68 9.69 7.25
N ALA A 121 1.97 10.96 6.94
CA ALA A 121 2.17 12.01 7.93
C ALA A 121 0.91 12.22 8.77
N LEU A 122 -0.27 12.36 8.14
CA LEU A 122 -1.56 12.46 8.84
C LEU A 122 -1.80 11.28 9.79
N TYR A 123 -1.39 10.07 9.39
CA TYR A 123 -1.59 8.87 10.20
C TYR A 123 -0.59 8.73 11.35
N ALA A 124 0.66 9.16 11.16
CA ALA A 124 1.77 8.79 12.04
C ALA A 124 2.44 9.93 12.81
N ALA A 125 2.29 11.19 12.38
CA ALA A 125 3.10 12.30 12.90
C ALA A 125 2.38 13.65 13.00
N ASP A 126 1.54 14.00 12.02
CA ASP A 126 0.90 15.32 11.88
C ASP A 126 -0.63 15.19 11.80
N ALA A 127 -1.21 14.49 12.77
CA ALA A 127 -2.63 14.16 12.78
C ALA A 127 -3.57 15.36 12.96
N ALA A 128 -3.03 16.54 13.29
CA ALA A 128 -3.79 17.76 13.55
C ALA A 128 -3.85 18.72 12.35
N ASN A 129 -3.18 18.41 11.24
CA ASN A 129 -3.08 19.28 10.08
C ASN A 129 -4.42 19.43 9.35
N GLN A 130 -5.17 20.49 9.69
CA GLN A 130 -6.54 20.71 9.23
C GLN A 130 -6.65 20.94 7.72
N ASP A 131 -5.67 21.59 7.11
CA ASP A 131 -5.65 21.78 5.65
C ASP A 131 -5.49 20.44 4.94
N LEU A 132 -4.52 19.65 5.38
CA LEU A 132 -4.22 18.37 4.76
C LEU A 132 -5.33 17.34 5.00
N LEU A 133 -5.95 17.34 6.20
CA LEU A 133 -7.12 16.52 6.50
C LEU A 133 -8.28 16.83 5.55
N ARG A 134 -8.55 18.11 5.27
CA ARG A 134 -9.63 18.53 4.37
C ARG A 134 -9.40 18.00 2.96
N ARG A 135 -8.24 18.32 2.39
CA ARG A 135 -7.88 17.87 1.03
C ARG A 135 -7.84 16.34 0.91
N ALA A 136 -7.28 15.64 1.89
CA ALA A 136 -7.24 14.18 1.88
C ALA A 136 -8.64 13.55 2.02
N SER A 137 -9.55 14.17 2.77
CA SER A 137 -10.91 13.65 2.96
C SER A 137 -11.80 13.75 1.71
N GLU A 138 -11.43 14.62 0.76
CA GLU A 138 -12.13 14.87 -0.50
C GLU A 138 -11.53 14.08 -1.68
N LEU A 139 -10.31 13.54 -1.50
CA LEU A 139 -9.59 12.78 -2.52
C LEU A 139 -10.30 11.45 -2.86
N SER A 140 -11.01 11.41 -3.98
CA SER A 140 -11.76 10.23 -4.44
C SER A 140 -10.93 8.98 -4.68
N ALA A 141 -9.61 9.13 -4.87
CA ALA A 141 -8.67 8.02 -4.99
C ALA A 141 -8.42 7.28 -3.66
N LEU A 142 -8.75 7.89 -2.51
CA LEU A 142 -8.68 7.22 -1.22
C LEU A 142 -9.94 6.39 -0.94
N PRO A 143 -9.80 5.20 -0.34
CA PRO A 143 -10.93 4.40 0.10
C PRO A 143 -11.84 5.19 1.04
N GLU A 144 -13.15 4.91 0.99
CA GLU A 144 -14.14 5.60 1.82
C GLU A 144 -13.79 5.55 3.32
N SER A 145 -13.28 4.41 3.79
CA SER A 145 -12.85 4.25 5.19
C SER A 145 -11.72 5.21 5.58
N TRP A 146 -10.77 5.50 4.68
CA TRP A 146 -9.72 6.49 4.90
C TRP A 146 -10.26 7.90 4.88
N ARG A 147 -11.13 8.22 3.93
CA ARG A 147 -11.78 9.54 3.85
C ARG A 147 -12.59 9.82 5.11
N GLN A 148 -13.39 8.86 5.59
CA GLN A 148 -14.13 8.97 6.84
C GLN A 148 -13.19 9.14 8.05
N TYR A 149 -12.14 8.32 8.15
CA TYR A 149 -11.14 8.43 9.20
C TYR A 149 -10.53 9.85 9.28
N PHE A 150 -10.29 10.49 8.14
CA PHE A 150 -9.80 11.88 8.12
C PHE A 150 -10.89 12.91 8.45
N ARG A 151 -12.13 12.73 7.97
CA ARG A 151 -13.24 13.64 8.30
C ARG A 151 -13.53 13.71 9.79
N GLU A 152 -13.47 12.58 10.49
CA GLU A 152 -13.68 12.52 11.95
C GLU A 152 -12.62 13.30 12.75
N ARG A 153 -11.50 13.69 12.12
CA ARG A 153 -10.41 14.47 12.72
C ARG A 153 -10.42 15.94 12.31
N LEU A 154 -11.34 16.32 11.42
CA LEU A 154 -11.56 17.73 11.11
C LEU A 154 -12.14 18.40 12.34
N TRP A 155 -11.54 19.50 12.74
CA TRP A 155 -12.09 20.35 13.78
C TRP A 155 -13.42 20.93 13.30
N GLN A 156 -14.44 20.77 14.13
CA GLN A 156 -15.71 21.45 13.99
C GLN A 156 -15.74 22.53 15.09
N PRO A 157 -15.86 23.83 14.74
CA PRO A 157 -16.22 24.81 15.75
C PRO A 157 -17.53 24.38 16.41
N ASP A 158 -17.63 24.60 17.72
CA ASP A 158 -18.89 24.38 18.45
C ASP A 158 -20.04 25.08 17.70
N GLU A 159 -21.14 24.34 17.46
CA GLU A 159 -22.39 24.87 16.87
C GLU A 159 -22.96 26.06 17.66
#